data_AF-A0AAD5DRU8-F1
#
_entry.id   AF-A0AAD5DRU8-F1
#
_cell.length_a   1.000
_cell.length_b   1.000
_cell.length_c   1.000
_cell.angle_alpha   90.00
_cell.angle_beta   90.00
_cell.angle_gamma   90.00
#
_symmetry.space_group_name_H-M   'P 1'
#
loop_
_entity.id
_entity.type
_entity.pdbx_description
1 polymer ?
#
loop_
_entity_poly.entity_id
_entity_poly.type
_entity_poly.pdbx_seq_one_letter_code
_entity_poly.pdbx_strand_id
1 'polypeptide(L)' 'MQRLSQAASKVARRAFHSSRATRSADYEHRENMYELWNMKNRKMKMGLAVGGTVFGGIAIPLVAAELQFWKASGGK' A
#
# COMPACT_ATOMS: atom_id res chain seq x y z
N MET A 1 -21.17 17.04 11.40
CA MET A 1 -20.19 16.40 10.49
C MET A 1 -19.77 14.97 10.85
N GLN A 2 -20.15 14.40 12.00
CA GLN A 2 -19.66 13.08 12.45
C GLN A 2 -20.18 11.87 11.63
N ARG A 3 -21.32 12.00 10.94
CA ARG A 3 -21.90 10.89 10.15
C ARG A 3 -21.15 10.61 8.84
N LEU A 4 -20.51 11.63 8.27
CA LEU A 4 -19.72 11.51 7.04
C LEU A 4 -18.38 10.80 7.30
N SER A 5 -17.73 11.08 8.43
CA SER A 5 -16.45 10.41 8.79
C SER A 5 -16.65 8.92 9.11
N GLN A 6 -17.78 8.56 9.72
CA GLN A 6 -18.13 7.17 9.98
C GLN A 6 -18.46 6.41 8.68
N ALA A 7 -19.14 7.04 7.73
CA ALA A 7 -19.41 6.47 6.41
C ALA A 7 -18.11 6.25 5.61
N ALA A 8 -17.21 7.23 5.59
CA ALA A 8 -15.91 7.11 4.95
C ALA A 8 -15.05 6.01 5.58
N SER A 9 -15.02 5.92 6.92
CA SER A 9 -14.30 4.86 7.64
C SER A 9 -14.86 3.48 7.32
N LYS A 10 -16.18 3.34 7.16
CA LYS A 10 -16.84 2.07 6.82
C LYS A 10 -16.60 1.65 5.37
N VAL A 11 -16.56 2.61 4.43
CA VAL A 11 -16.20 2.37 3.02
C VAL A 11 -14.72 2.03 2.88
N ALA A 12 -13.83 2.75 3.57
CA ALA A 12 -12.39 2.46 3.59
C ALA A 12 -12.13 1.03 4.11
N ARG A 13 -12.74 0.64 5.25
CA ARG A 13 -12.63 -0.75 5.76
C ARG A 13 -13.12 -1.78 4.74
N ARG A 14 -14.21 -1.51 4.00
CA ARG A 14 -14.69 -2.41 2.93
C ARG A 14 -13.75 -2.47 1.73
N ALA A 15 -13.09 -1.37 1.38
CA ALA A 15 -12.13 -1.33 0.27
C ALA A 15 -10.88 -2.18 0.55
N PHE A 16 -10.47 -2.31 1.81
CA PHE A 16 -9.34 -3.17 2.21
C PHE A 16 -9.72 -4.65 2.45
N HIS A 17 -11.01 -5.01 2.38
CA HIS A 17 -11.50 -6.38 2.63
C HIS A 17 -12.11 -7.08 1.41
N SER A 18 -12.00 -6.52 0.20
CA SER A 18 -12.50 -7.20 -1.01
C SER A 18 -11.50 -8.22 -1.59
N SER A 19 -11.05 -9.16 -0.77
CA SER A 19 -10.46 -10.40 -1.29
C SER A 19 -11.58 -11.28 -1.83
N ARG A 20 -11.97 -11.08 -3.09
CA ARG A 20 -12.72 -12.10 -3.82
C ARG A 20 -11.84 -13.35 -3.80
N ALA A 21 -12.23 -14.38 -3.04
CA ALA A 21 -11.60 -15.68 -3.08
C ALA A 21 -11.74 -16.24 -4.50
N THR A 22 -10.75 -15.99 -5.33
CA THR A 22 -10.66 -16.61 -6.65
C THR A 22 -10.37 -18.08 -6.42
N ARG A 23 -11.23 -18.93 -7.00
CA ARG A 23 -11.10 -20.38 -7.21
C ARG A 23 -9.72 -20.94 -6.89
N SER A 24 -9.68 -21.95 -6.01
CA SER A 24 -8.57 -22.88 -5.76
C SER A 24 -7.32 -22.55 -6.57
N ALA A 25 -6.36 -21.94 -5.89
CA ALA A 25 -5.17 -21.36 -6.46
C ALA A 25 -4.29 -22.49 -7.05
N ASP A 26 -4.54 -22.83 -8.32
CA ASP A 26 -3.90 -23.87 -9.13
C ASP A 26 -2.45 -23.47 -9.49
N TYR A 27 -1.64 -23.27 -8.44
CA TYR A 27 -0.23 -22.88 -8.52
C TYR A 27 0.71 -24.01 -8.08
N GLU A 28 0.18 -25.07 -7.45
CA GLU A 28 0.99 -26.23 -7.00
C GLU A 28 1.62 -27.02 -8.16
N HIS A 29 1.07 -26.90 -9.37
CA HIS A 29 1.53 -27.66 -10.55
C HIS A 29 2.07 -26.78 -11.69
N ARG A 30 2.36 -25.49 -11.44
CA ARG A 30 2.95 -24.61 -12.46
C ARG A 30 4.48 -24.74 -12.47
N GLU A 31 5.05 -24.78 -13.67
CA GLU A 31 6.52 -24.82 -13.87
C GLU A 31 7.23 -23.61 -13.25
N ASN A 32 6.55 -22.46 -13.15
CA ASN A 32 7.09 -21.24 -12.57
C ASN A 32 6.30 -20.80 -11.35
N MET A 33 6.99 -20.55 -10.23
CA MET A 33 6.39 -20.00 -9.00
C MET A 33 5.72 -18.63 -9.22
N TYR A 34 6.29 -17.79 -10.08
CA TYR A 34 5.78 -16.45 -10.35
C TYR A 34 5.60 -16.21 -11.85
N GLU A 35 4.36 -16.17 -12.31
CA GLU A 35 4.02 -15.78 -13.68
C GLU A 35 3.89 -14.26 -13.82
N LEU A 36 4.94 -13.55 -13.43
CA LEU A 36 4.96 -12.08 -13.51
C LEU A 36 4.69 -11.60 -14.94
N TRP A 37 5.12 -12.38 -15.94
CA TRP A 37 4.96 -12.04 -17.35
C TRP A 37 3.49 -11.92 -17.79
N ASN A 38 2.60 -12.73 -17.22
CA ASN A 38 1.17 -12.81 -17.56
C ASN A 38 0.30 -11.79 -16.79
N MET A 39 0.92 -10.92 -15.98
CA MET A 39 0.18 -9.93 -15.21
C MET A 39 -0.32 -8.77 -16.10
N LYS A 40 -1.63 -8.51 -16.08
CA LYS A 40 -2.19 -7.29 -16.69
C LYS A 40 -1.60 -6.04 -16.04
N ASN A 41 -1.19 -5.08 -16.87
CA ASN A 41 -0.55 -3.82 -16.46
C ASN A 41 0.73 -4.01 -15.62
N ARG A 42 1.50 -5.07 -15.90
CA ARG A 42 2.75 -5.43 -15.18
C ARG A 42 3.68 -4.25 -14.94
N LYS A 43 4.00 -3.47 -15.98
CA LYS A 43 4.92 -2.33 -15.88
C LYS A 43 4.42 -1.27 -14.89
N MET A 44 3.11 -0.98 -14.89
CA MET A 44 2.52 -0.02 -13.96
C MET A 44 2.59 -0.54 -12.52
N LYS A 45 2.25 -1.81 -12.29
CA LYS A 45 2.31 -2.40 -10.94
C LYS A 45 3.74 -2.47 -10.39
N MET A 46 4.69 -2.90 -11.21
CA MET A 46 6.10 -2.93 -10.81
C MET A 46 6.65 -1.51 -10.61
N GLY A 47 6.29 -0.56 -11.49
CA GLY A 47 6.68 0.83 -11.35
C GLY A 47 6.14 1.47 -10.07
N LEU A 48 4.86 1.23 -9.74
CA LEU A 48 4.27 1.69 -8.48
C LEU A 48 4.91 1.02 -7.25
N ALA A 49 5.21 -0.28 -7.33
CA ALA A 49 5.88 -0.99 -6.25
C ALA A 49 7.28 -0.43 -5.99
N VAL A 50 8.12 -0.35 -7.03
CA VAL A 50 9.49 0.19 -6.92
C VAL A 50 9.46 1.65 -6.51
N GLY A 51 8.64 2.47 -7.17
CA GLY A 51 8.50 3.89 -6.85
C GLY A 51 8.02 4.12 -5.42
N GLY A 52 7.02 3.36 -4.97
CA GLY A 52 6.52 3.41 -3.60
C GLY A 52 7.57 3.02 -2.56
N THR A 53 8.36 1.97 -2.82
CA THR A 53 9.45 1.54 -1.92
C THR A 53 10.54 2.60 -1.83
N VAL A 54 11.01 3.13 -2.97
CA VAL A 54 12.05 4.17 -2.98
C VAL A 54 11.56 5.45 -2.31
N PHE A 55 10.35 5.89 -2.65
CA PHE A 55 9.73 7.07 -2.04
C PHE A 55 9.58 6.89 -0.53
N GLY A 56 9.11 5.72 -0.07
CA GLY A 56 9.03 5.41 1.37
C GLY A 56 10.39 5.48 2.05
N GLY A 57 11.44 4.92 1.44
CA GLY A 57 12.80 4.95 1.98
C GLY A 57 13.37 6.36 2.16
N ILE A 58 12.98 7.31 1.31
CA ILE A 58 13.41 8.72 1.40
C ILE A 58 12.49 9.52 2.32
N ALA A 59 11.18 9.35 2.19
CA ALA A 59 10.18 10.14 2.90
C ALA A 59 10.18 9.85 4.41
N ILE A 60 10.38 8.59 4.82
CA ILE A 60 10.35 8.21 6.24
C ILE A 60 11.43 8.96 7.06
N PRO A 61 12.71 8.98 6.66
CA PRO A 61 13.74 9.76 7.35
C PRO A 61 13.45 11.26 7.39
N LEU A 62 12.93 11.84 6.31
CA LEU A 62 12.63 13.28 6.24
C LEU A 62 11.52 13.66 7.21
N VAL A 63 10.42 12.91 7.22
CA VAL A 63 9.32 13.12 8.17
C VAL A 63 9.79 12.89 9.60
N ALA A 64 10.62 11.87 9.84
CA ALA A 64 11.20 11.64 11.17
C ALA A 64 12.06 12.83 11.63
N ALA A 65 12.89 13.39 10.76
CA ALA A 65 13.69 14.57 11.06
C ALA A 65 12.81 15.79 11.35
N GLU A 66 11.79 16.05 10.53
CA GLU A 66 10.86 17.16 10.71
C GLU A 66 10.11 17.08 12.04
N LEU A 67 9.63 15.87 12.41
CA LEU A 67 9.00 15.64 13.71
C LEU A 67 9.98 15.84 14.88
N GLN A 68 11.24 15.45 14.72
CA GLN A 68 12.27 15.70 15.74
C GLN A 68 12.57 17.19 15.89
N PHE A 69 12.68 17.94 14.79
CA PHE A 69 12.86 19.39 14.82
C PHE A 69 11.65 20.10 15.43
N TRP A 70 10.43 19.69 15.08
CA TRP A 70 9.21 20.23 15.67
C TRP A 70 9.15 19.98 17.18
N LYS A 71 9.51 18.77 17.63
CA LYS A 71 9.63 18.44 19.06
C LYS A 71 10.71 19.28 19.75
N ALA A 72 11.85 19.49 19.09
CA ALA A 72 12.97 20.27 19.63
C ALA A 72 12.68 21.78 19.67
N SER A 73 11.85 22.30 18.76
CA SER A 73 11.42 23.71 18.69
C SER A 73 10.43 24.10 19.79
N GLY A 74 10.19 23.22 20.78
CA GLY A 74 9.29 23.49 21.90
C GLY A 74 7.82 23.35 21.53
N GLY A 75 7.48 22.34 20.72
CA GLY A 75 6.10 21.95 20.45
C GLY A 75 5.29 21.87 21.74
N LYS A 76 4.44 22.87 21.95
CA LYS A 76 3.40 22.88 23.00
C LYS A 76 2.22 22.04 22.54
#